data_AF-A0ABD0LKH6-F1
#
_entry.id   AF-A0ABD0LKH6-F1
#
_cell.length_a   1.000
_cell.length_b   1.000
_cell.length_c   1.000
_cell.angle_alpha   90.00
_cell.angle_beta   90.00
_cell.angle_gamma   90.00
#
_symmetry.space_group_name_H-M   'P 1'
#
loop_
_entity.id
_entity.type
_entity.pdbx_description
1 polymer ?
#
loop_
_entity_poly.entity_id
_entity_poly.type
_entity_poly.pdbx_seq_one_letter_code
_entity_poly.pdbx_strand_id
1 'polypeptide(L)'
;MFAQTRLAEGMYSVFMADWLRIWPKEQMLILRYEDYAENLESVMKGVFNFLGLAPLNQTDMEFVTHREAVNVGDMYDKVGHMLPQTKEILDDFYRPFVHKFAEILSDTRFLWLDKEH
;
A
#
# COMPACT_ATOMS: atom_id res chain seq x y z
N MET A 1 19.74 4.70 19.15
CA MET A 1 18.28 4.60 19.41
C MET A 1 17.81 3.34 18.71
N PHE A 2 17.26 2.35 19.42
CA PHE A 2 16.70 1.16 18.75
C PHE A 2 15.32 1.53 18.20
N ALA A 3 15.11 1.31 16.90
CA ALA A 3 13.78 1.44 16.31
C ALA A 3 12.93 0.25 16.80
N GLN A 4 11.81 0.55 17.46
CA GLN A 4 10.85 -0.49 17.87
C GLN A 4 9.92 -0.79 16.70
N THR A 5 9.98 -2.02 16.17
CA THR A 5 9.11 -2.47 15.07
C THR A 5 7.76 -2.94 15.59
N ARG A 6 6.68 -2.48 14.97
CA ARG A 6 5.30 -2.87 15.30
C ARG A 6 4.78 -3.89 14.27
N LEU A 7 5.11 -5.16 14.48
CA LEU A 7 4.80 -6.22 13.51
C LEU A 7 3.29 -6.40 13.23
N ALA A 8 2.46 -6.15 14.24
CA ALA A 8 1.01 -6.30 14.10
C ALA A 8 0.41 -5.38 13.02
N GLU A 9 1.02 -4.22 12.75
CA GLU A 9 0.50 -3.24 11.79
C GLU A 9 0.56 -3.75 10.34
N GLY A 10 1.48 -4.66 10.02
CA GLY A 10 1.61 -5.28 8.69
C GLY A 10 0.68 -6.48 8.44
N MET A 11 -0.10 -6.90 9.44
CA MET A 11 -0.98 -8.08 9.33
C MET A 11 -2.32 -7.74 8.67
N TYR A 12 -2.28 -7.20 7.44
CA TYR A 12 -3.44 -6.60 6.77
C TYR A 12 -4.66 -7.51 6.63
N SER A 13 -4.46 -8.82 6.41
CA SER A 13 -5.56 -9.78 6.30
C SER A 13 -6.41 -9.90 7.56
N VAL A 14 -5.81 -9.74 8.74
CA VAL A 14 -6.54 -9.80 10.02
C VAL A 14 -7.52 -8.63 10.10
N PHE A 15 -7.04 -7.41 9.87
CA PHE A 15 -7.89 -6.23 9.91
C PHE A 15 -8.92 -6.24 8.77
N MET A 16 -8.51 -6.58 7.56
CA MET A 16 -9.39 -6.59 6.39
C MET A 16 -10.57 -7.56 6.57
N ALA A 17 -10.33 -8.72 7.20
CA ALA A 17 -11.41 -9.64 7.52
C ALA A 17 -12.46 -9.00 8.44
N ASP A 18 -12.05 -8.22 9.44
CA ASP A 18 -12.98 -7.52 10.33
C ASP A 18 -13.73 -6.38 9.64
N TRP A 19 -13.05 -5.60 8.79
CA TRP A 19 -13.72 -4.54 8.01
C TRP A 19 -14.81 -5.12 7.10
N LEU A 20 -14.53 -6.23 6.43
CA LEU A 20 -15.47 -6.87 5.50
C LEU A 20 -16.67 -7.54 6.18
N ARG A 21 -16.63 -7.74 7.50
CA ARG A 21 -17.81 -8.18 8.27
C ARG A 21 -18.86 -7.09 8.39
N ILE A 22 -18.45 -5.84 8.27
CA ILE A 22 -19.28 -4.66 8.49
C ILE A 22 -19.61 -3.98 7.16
N TRP A 23 -18.60 -3.84 6.29
CA TRP A 23 -18.72 -3.13 5.02
C TRP A 23 -18.55 -4.07 3.83
N PRO A 24 -19.38 -3.95 2.79
CA PRO A 24 -19.16 -4.65 1.55
C PRO A 24 -17.86 -4.18 0.88
N LYS A 25 -17.18 -5.10 0.20
CA LYS A 25 -15.88 -4.87 -0.44
C LYS A 25 -15.92 -3.74 -1.46
N GLU A 26 -17.05 -3.58 -2.15
CA GLU A 26 -17.27 -2.57 -3.18
C GLU A 26 -17.23 -1.13 -2.62
N GLN A 27 -17.39 -0.96 -1.31
CA GLN A 27 -17.27 0.32 -0.62
C GLN A 27 -15.86 0.59 -0.09
N MET A 28 -14.88 -0.25 -0.43
CA MET A 28 -13.49 -0.11 0.00
C MET A 28 -12.57 -0.06 -1.22
N LEU A 29 -11.73 0.98 -1.28
CA LEU A 29 -10.66 1.09 -2.27
C LEU A 29 -9.32 0.79 -1.61
N ILE A 30 -8.67 -0.28 -2.05
CA ILE A 30 -7.36 -0.69 -1.52
C ILE A 30 -6.31 -0.31 -2.55
N LEU A 31 -5.38 0.56 -2.17
CA LEU A 31 -4.33 1.07 -3.05
C LEU A 31 -2.98 0.45 -2.68
N ARG A 32 -2.20 0.12 -3.70
CA ARG A 32 -0.78 -0.22 -3.54
C ARG A 32 0.04 1.05 -3.61
N TYR A 33 0.97 1.21 -2.67
CA TYR A 33 1.85 2.37 -2.67
C TYR A 33 2.80 2.34 -3.88
N GLU A 34 3.22 1.15 -4.32
CA GLU A 34 4.13 0.99 -5.46
C GLU A 34 3.46 1.45 -6.76
N ASP A 35 2.19 1.11 -6.97
CA ASP A 35 1.41 1.57 -8.12
C ASP A 35 1.21 3.10 -8.06
N TYR A 36 0.97 3.64 -6.86
CA TYR A 36 0.87 5.09 -6.61
C TYR A 36 2.17 5.82 -6.95
N ALA A 37 3.32 5.26 -6.55
CA ALA A 37 4.63 5.85 -6.80
C ALA A 37 5.05 5.75 -8.27
N GLU A 38 4.66 4.68 -8.96
CA GLU A 38 4.99 4.45 -10.37
C GLU A 38 4.10 5.27 -11.33
N ASN A 39 2.80 5.32 -11.08
CA ASN A 39 1.84 6.02 -11.94
C ASN A 39 0.71 6.67 -11.14
N LEU A 40 1.03 7.81 -10.54
CA LEU A 40 0.10 8.60 -9.73
C LEU A 40 -1.16 9.02 -10.50
N GLU A 41 -1.02 9.42 -11.77
CA GLU A 41 -2.16 9.83 -12.60
C GLU A 41 -3.19 8.71 -12.74
N SER A 42 -2.74 7.49 -13.05
CA SER A 42 -3.62 6.32 -13.19
C SER A 42 -4.33 5.99 -11.88
N VAL A 43 -3.60 6.04 -10.76
CA VAL A 43 -4.18 5.81 -9.43
C VAL A 43 -5.22 6.87 -9.08
N MET A 44 -4.94 8.15 -9.32
CA MET A 44 -5.88 9.23 -9.03
C MET A 44 -7.15 9.15 -9.89
N LYS A 45 -7.05 8.74 -11.16
CA LYS A 45 -8.25 8.44 -11.98
C LYS A 45 -9.11 7.34 -11.34
N GLY A 46 -8.48 6.28 -10.84
CA GLY A 46 -9.17 5.21 -10.12
C GLY A 46 -9.86 5.69 -8.85
N VAL A 47 -9.18 6.54 -8.05
CA VAL A 47 -9.73 7.15 -6.84
C VAL A 47 -10.96 8.00 -7.16
N PHE A 48 -10.88 8.88 -8.16
CA PHE A 48 -12.00 9.74 -8.55
C PHE A 48 -13.21 8.93 -9.02
N ASN A 49 -12.97 7.90 -9.84
CA ASN A 49 -14.03 7.00 -10.28
C ASN A 49 -14.69 6.26 -9.11
N PHE A 50 -13.89 5.73 -8.17
CA PHE A 50 -14.40 5.05 -6.98
C PHE A 50 -15.26 5.97 -6.10
N LEU A 51 -14.85 7.23 -5.95
CA LEU A 51 -15.60 8.23 -5.19
C LEU A 51 -16.83 8.79 -5.93
N GLY A 52 -17.04 8.40 -7.20
CA GLY A 52 -18.12 8.94 -8.04
C GLY A 52 -17.95 10.42 -8.39
N LEU A 53 -16.71 10.91 -8.43
CA LEU A 53 -16.40 12.30 -8.78
C LEU A 53 -16.25 12.47 -10.29
N ALA A 54 -16.50 13.68 -10.78
CA ALA A 54 -16.19 14.04 -12.16
C ALA A 54 -14.68 13.91 -12.42
N PRO A 55 -14.25 13.41 -13.59
CA PRO A 55 -12.83 13.30 -13.91
C PRO A 55 -12.17 14.69 -13.92
N LEU A 56 -10.94 14.75 -13.42
CA LEU A 56 -10.14 15.97 -13.48
C LEU A 56 -9.78 16.30 -14.94
N ASN A 57 -9.78 17.59 -15.26
CA ASN A 57 -9.14 18.05 -16.50
C ASN A 57 -7.61 17.90 -16.39
N GLN A 58 -6.91 18.08 -17.51
CA GLN A 58 -5.46 17.91 -17.56
C GLN A 58 -4.72 18.82 -16.57
N THR A 59 -5.11 20.09 -16.46
CA THR A 59 -4.47 21.06 -15.56
C THR A 59 -4.63 20.69 -14.09
N ASP A 60 -5.81 20.27 -13.67
CA ASP A 60 -6.06 19.85 -12.29
C ASP A 60 -5.35 18.52 -11.99
N MET A 61 -5.29 17.61 -12.95
CA MET A 61 -4.54 16.36 -12.81
C MET A 61 -3.05 16.65 -12.62
N GLU A 62 -2.46 17.50 -13.47
CA GLU A 62 -1.06 17.91 -13.35
C GLU A 62 -0.77 18.58 -12.00
N PHE A 63 -1.69 19.42 -11.51
CA PHE A 63 -1.54 20.06 -10.19
C PHE A 63 -1.52 19.04 -9.04
N VAL A 64 -2.36 18.01 -9.10
CA VAL A 64 -2.43 16.95 -8.09
C VAL A 64 -1.20 16.05 -8.15
N THR A 65 -0.71 15.72 -9.35
CA THR A 65 0.41 14.77 -9.52
C THR A 65 1.79 15.38 -9.30
N HIS A 66 1.96 16.70 -9.50
CA HIS A 66 3.27 17.37 -9.39
C HIS A 66 3.53 18.04 -8.03
N ARG A 67 2.69 17.81 -7.02
CA ARG A 67 2.98 18.29 -5.67
C ARG A 67 4.19 17.56 -5.09
N GLU A 68 5.14 18.33 -4.56
CA GLU A 68 6.26 17.76 -3.80
C GLU A 68 5.73 16.94 -2.62
N ALA A 69 6.37 15.79 -2.39
CA ALA A 69 6.04 14.93 -1.26
C ALA A 69 6.34 15.67 0.06
N VAL A 70 5.30 15.88 0.86
CA VAL A 70 5.42 16.45 2.21
C VAL A 70 5.40 15.30 3.21
N ASN A 71 6.25 15.35 4.25
CA ASN A 71 6.45 14.29 5.27
C ASN A 71 7.19 13.03 4.76
N VAL A 72 8.23 13.20 3.96
CA VAL A 72 9.14 12.11 3.62
C VAL A 72 9.87 11.65 4.89
N GLY A 73 9.72 10.38 5.26
CA GLY A 73 10.39 9.81 6.43
C GLY A 73 11.90 9.69 6.19
N ASP A 74 12.70 10.24 7.11
CA ASP A 74 14.17 10.25 7.04
C ASP A 74 14.83 9.06 7.78
N MET A 75 14.03 8.03 8.10
CA MET A 75 14.49 6.93 8.95
C MET A 75 15.51 6.03 8.24
N TYR A 76 15.40 5.85 6.92
CA TYR A 76 16.39 5.11 6.14
C TYR A 76 17.74 5.82 6.14
N ASP A 77 17.74 7.15 6.02
CA ASP A 77 18.97 7.96 6.09
C ASP A 77 19.62 7.90 7.48
N LYS A 78 18.81 7.76 8.54
CA LYS A 78 19.26 7.74 9.94
C LYS A 78 19.71 6.38 10.45
N VAL A 79 19.05 5.30 10.03
CA VAL A 79 19.20 3.95 10.62
C VAL A 79 19.85 2.98 9.64
N GLY A 80 19.89 3.31 8.35
CA GLY A 80 20.42 2.47 7.30
C GLY A 80 19.42 1.40 6.81
N HIS A 81 19.84 0.67 5.78
CA HIS A 81 19.02 -0.38 5.18
C HIS A 81 18.86 -1.59 6.12
N MET A 82 17.72 -2.27 5.98
CA MET A 82 17.47 -3.53 6.66
C MET A 82 18.50 -4.59 6.23
N LEU A 83 18.95 -5.42 7.18
CA LEU A 83 19.81 -6.56 6.87
C LEU A 83 19.06 -7.61 6.04
N PRO A 84 19.71 -8.27 5.06
CA PRO A 84 19.08 -9.32 4.25
C PRO A 84 18.46 -10.44 5.09
N GLN A 85 19.13 -10.87 6.16
CA GLN A 85 18.62 -11.92 7.05
C GLN A 85 17.37 -11.48 7.81
N THR A 86 17.31 -10.20 8.21
CA THR A 86 16.11 -9.64 8.84
C THR A 86 14.96 -9.61 7.86
N LYS A 87 15.23 -9.24 6.60
CA LYS A 87 14.22 -9.25 5.54
C LYS A 87 13.66 -10.65 5.32
N GLU A 88 14.50 -11.68 5.18
CA GLU A 88 14.04 -13.08 5.05
C GLU A 88 13.14 -13.51 6.22
N ILE A 89 13.50 -13.17 7.46
CA ILE A 89 12.69 -13.49 8.64
C ILE A 89 11.32 -12.79 8.57
N LEU A 90 11.29 -11.52 8.16
CA LEU A 90 10.04 -10.78 8.02
C LEU A 90 9.19 -11.29 6.86
N ASP A 91 9.80 -11.65 5.73
CA ASP A 91 9.10 -12.24 4.59
C ASP A 91 8.45 -13.57 4.99
N ASP A 92 9.17 -14.43 5.70
CA ASP A 92 8.63 -15.68 6.24
C ASP A 92 7.48 -15.45 7.22
N PHE A 93 7.63 -14.47 8.12
CA PHE A 93 6.61 -14.11 9.09
C PHE A 93 5.34 -13.56 8.44
N TYR A 94 5.48 -12.65 7.45
CA TYR A 94 4.34 -11.99 6.81
C TYR A 94 3.67 -12.82 5.72
N ARG A 95 4.37 -13.80 5.13
CA ARG A 95 3.87 -14.66 4.04
C ARG A 95 2.44 -15.16 4.25
N PRO A 96 2.05 -15.82 5.36
CA PRO A 96 0.68 -16.29 5.52
C PRO A 96 -0.35 -15.15 5.50
N PHE A 97 -0.01 -13.98 6.06
CA PHE A 97 -0.91 -12.83 6.11
C PHE A 97 -1.08 -12.18 4.73
N VAL A 98 0.01 -12.06 3.97
CA VAL A 98 0.04 -11.53 2.60
C VAL A 98 -0.78 -12.41 1.67
N HIS A 99 -0.56 -13.73 1.69
CA HIS A 99 -1.34 -14.68 0.89
C HIS A 99 -2.83 -14.62 1.23
N LYS A 100 -3.17 -14.57 2.52
CA LYS A 100 -4.57 -14.46 2.93
C LYS A 100 -5.20 -13.14 2.49
N PHE A 101 -4.43 -12.06 2.50
CA PHE A 101 -4.90 -10.74 2.09
C PHE A 101 -5.21 -10.71 0.59
N ALA A 102 -4.31 -11.23 -0.24
CA ALA A 102 -4.54 -11.38 -1.68
C ALA A 102 -5.76 -12.27 -1.99
N GLU A 103 -5.98 -13.34 -1.22
CA GLU A 103 -7.18 -14.20 -1.34
C GLU A 103 -8.46 -13.42 -1.03
N ILE A 104 -8.50 -12.71 0.10
CA ILE A 104 -9.64 -11.88 0.53
C ILE A 104 -9.97 -10.82 -0.54
N LEU A 105 -8.95 -10.17 -1.08
CA LEU A 105 -9.10 -9.17 -2.13
C LEU A 105 -9.29 -9.78 -3.52
N SER A 106 -9.13 -11.10 -3.67
CA SER A 106 -9.15 -11.79 -4.97
C SER A 106 -8.25 -11.09 -5.99
N ASP A 107 -7.09 -10.61 -5.54
CA ASP A 107 -6.17 -9.78 -6.31
C ASP A 107 -4.73 -10.16 -5.98
N THR A 108 -4.08 -10.83 -6.94
CA THR A 108 -2.72 -11.35 -6.78
C THR A 108 -1.64 -10.28 -6.80
N ARG A 109 -1.96 -9.03 -7.14
CA ARG A 109 -1.00 -7.91 -7.07
C ARG A 109 -0.54 -7.65 -5.63
N PHE A 110 -1.39 -7.97 -4.66
CA PHE A 110 -1.06 -7.94 -3.23
C PHE A 110 -0.25 -9.16 -2.75
N LEU A 111 0.33 -9.94 -3.66
CA LEU A 111 1.43 -10.87 -3.32
C LEU A 111 2.80 -10.21 -3.50
N TRP A 112 2.86 -9.02 -4.09
CA TRP A 112 4.08 -8.25 -4.37
C TRP A 112 5.19 -9.03 -5.10
N LEU A 113 4.83 -10.03 -5.91
CA LEU A 113 5.79 -10.82 -6.70
C LEU A 113 6.36 -10.04 -7.89
N ASP A 114 5.77 -8.89 -8.22
CA ASP A 114 6.12 -8.00 -9.34
C ASP A 114 7.10 -6.89 -8.94
N LYS A 115 7.47 -6.79 -7.66
CA LYS A 115 8.35 -5.74 -7.14
C LYS A 115 9.54 -6.38 -6.43
N GLU A 116 10.74 -5.89 -6.74
CA GLU A 116 11.92 -6.21 -5.93
C GLU A 116 11.85 -5.38 -4.64
N HIS A 117 11.90 -6.06 -3.49
CA HIS A 117 11.95 -5.44 -2.16
C HIS A 117 13.39 -5.31 -1.66
#